data_AF-A0A7C1AF03-F1
#
_entry.id   AF-A0A7C1AF03-F1
#
_cell.length_a   1.000
_cell.length_b   1.000
_cell.length_c   1.000
_cell.angle_alpha   90.00
_cell.angle_beta   90.00
_cell.angle_gamma   90.00
#
_symmetry.space_group_name_H-M   'P 1'
#
loop_
_entity.id
_entity.type
_entity.pdbx_description
1 polymer ?
#
loop_
_entity_poly.entity_id
_entity_poly.type
_entity_poly.pdbx_seq_one_letter_code
_entity_poly.pdbx_strand_id
1 'polypeptide(L)'
;MDNEMIPLSLSDNFSFSCSPEIECFNQCCKNLNQYLTPYDILRLKNRLKLASDFFFKRFTSQHKGPEKGLPNISLKGDVSELKCPF
;
A
#
# COMPACT_ATOMS: atom_id res chain seq x y z
N MET A 1 15.27 15.69 -16.54
CA MET A 1 14.63 14.72 -17.43
C MET A 1 13.16 15.10 -17.44
N ASP A 2 12.68 15.59 -18.56
CA ASP A 2 11.27 15.99 -18.68
C ASP A 2 10.41 14.73 -18.58
N ASN A 3 9.52 14.69 -17.58
CA ASN A 3 8.58 13.60 -17.38
C ASN A 3 7.47 13.71 -18.43
N GLU A 4 7.77 13.28 -19.65
CA GLU A 4 6.77 13.17 -20.71
C GLU A 4 5.86 11.97 -20.40
N MET A 5 4.59 12.25 -20.11
CA MET A 5 3.59 11.23 -19.85
C MET A 5 3.20 10.56 -21.17
N ILE A 6 3.62 9.30 -21.35
CA ILE A 6 3.30 8.50 -22.54
C ILE A 6 1.94 7.82 -22.34
N PRO A 7 0.90 8.15 -23.13
CA PRO A 7 -0.39 7.47 -23.06
C PRO A 7 -0.27 6.02 -23.56
N LEU A 8 -0.92 5.08 -22.86
CA LEU A 8 -0.98 3.66 -23.23
C LEU A 8 -2.36 3.31 -23.80
N SER A 9 -2.37 2.55 -24.89
CA SER A 9 -3.56 1.93 -25.48
C SER A 9 -3.88 0.58 -24.80
N LEU A 10 -5.07 0.03 -25.04
CA LEU A 10 -5.50 -1.26 -24.47
C LEU A 10 -4.65 -2.45 -24.93
N SER A 11 -4.02 -2.36 -26.10
CA SER A 11 -3.16 -3.41 -26.66
C SER A 11 -1.68 -3.24 -26.33
N ASP A 12 -1.32 -2.15 -25.66
CA ASP A 12 0.08 -1.87 -25.35
C ASP A 12 0.55 -2.75 -24.18
N ASN A 13 1.79 -3.23 -24.30
CA ASN A 13 2.47 -3.90 -23.21
C ASN A 13 3.40 -2.89 -22.54
N PHE A 14 3.40 -2.87 -21.21
CA PHE A 14 4.38 -2.12 -20.44
C PHE A 14 5.01 -3.03 -19.39
N SER A 15 6.32 -2.84 -19.17
CA SER A 15 7.05 -3.57 -18.14
C SER A 15 6.93 -2.81 -16.82
N PHE A 16 6.18 -3.36 -15.87
CA PHE A 16 6.14 -2.82 -14.52
C PHE A 16 7.35 -3.32 -13.71
N SER A 17 8.18 -2.40 -13.22
CA SER A 17 9.41 -2.71 -12.47
C SER A 17 9.59 -1.82 -11.24
N CYS A 18 8.59 -1.75 -10.36
CA CYS A 18 8.72 -1.07 -9.08
C CYS A 18 9.52 -1.92 -8.09
N SER A 19 10.79 -1.55 -7.85
CA SER A 19 11.72 -2.24 -6.94
C SER A 19 12.66 -1.23 -6.27
N PRO A 20 13.36 -1.60 -5.18
CA PRO A 20 14.39 -0.75 -4.57
C PRO A 20 15.53 -0.33 -5.49
N GLU A 21 15.62 -0.87 -6.71
CA GLU A 21 16.66 -0.60 -7.70
C GLU A 21 16.38 0.66 -8.54
N ILE A 22 15.17 1.23 -8.47
CA ILE A 22 14.80 2.45 -9.21
C ILE A 22 14.63 3.67 -8.28
N GLU A 23 14.93 4.86 -8.80
CA GLU A 23 14.94 6.10 -8.01
C GLU A 23 13.58 6.48 -7.43
N CYS A 24 12.49 6.14 -8.12
CA CYS A 24 11.14 6.47 -7.69
C CYS A 24 10.48 5.38 -6.81
N PHE A 25 11.24 4.39 -6.33
CA PHE A 25 10.69 3.31 -5.50
C PHE A 25 9.92 3.87 -4.29
N ASN A 26 8.70 3.35 -4.09
CA ASN A 26 7.76 3.77 -3.04
C ASN A 26 7.33 5.25 -3.05
N GLN A 27 7.67 6.05 -4.08
CA GLN A 27 7.23 7.44 -4.17
C GLN A 27 5.74 7.56 -4.50
N CYS A 28 5.23 6.75 -5.44
CA CYS A 28 3.83 6.81 -5.88
C CYS A 28 2.85 6.30 -4.81
N CYS A 29 3.29 5.42 -3.91
CA CYS A 29 2.47 4.89 -2.82
C CYS A 29 2.70 5.58 -1.46
N LYS A 30 3.55 6.62 -1.44
CA LYS A 30 3.81 7.42 -0.24
C LYS A 30 2.56 8.23 0.13
N ASN A 31 2.27 8.33 1.42
CA ASN A 31 1.19 9.16 1.96
C ASN A 31 -0.20 8.88 1.36
N LEU A 32 -0.49 7.61 1.06
CA LEU A 32 -1.82 7.17 0.60
C LEU A 32 -2.68 6.68 1.77
N ASN A 33 -3.99 6.92 1.67
CA ASN A 33 -4.98 6.25 2.50
C ASN A 33 -5.26 4.85 1.96
N GLN A 34 -4.39 3.90 2.29
CA GLN A 34 -4.46 2.54 1.77
C GLN A 34 -5.34 1.66 2.65
N TYR A 35 -6.64 1.60 2.31
CA TYR A 35 -7.59 0.70 2.97
C TYR A 35 -7.32 -0.76 2.61
N LEU A 36 -7.44 -1.64 3.60
CA LEU A 36 -7.27 -3.08 3.44
C LEU A 36 -8.60 -3.78 3.62
N THR A 37 -8.96 -4.60 2.65
CA THR A 37 -10.04 -5.58 2.83
C THR A 37 -9.56 -6.74 3.72
N PRO A 38 -10.47 -7.55 4.28
CA PRO A 38 -10.09 -8.74 5.03
C PRO A 38 -9.20 -9.70 4.22
N TYR A 39 -9.42 -9.77 2.91
CA TYR A 39 -8.61 -10.62 2.03
C TYR A 39 -7.19 -10.07 1.85
N ASP A 40 -7.03 -8.75 1.74
CA ASP A 40 -5.71 -8.11 1.67
C ASP A 40 -4.91 -8.38 2.94
N ILE A 41 -5.55 -8.24 4.11
CA ILE A 41 -4.93 -8.52 5.42
C ILE A 41 -4.47 -9.98 5.49
N LEU A 42 -5.33 -10.92 5.10
CA LEU A 42 -5.00 -12.35 5.10
C LEU A 42 -3.80 -12.66 4.19
N ARG A 43 -3.78 -12.08 2.99
CA ARG A 43 -2.68 -12.28 2.03
C ARG A 43 -1.37 -11.67 2.51
N LEU A 44 -1.41 -10.42 2.98
CA LEU A 44 -0.22 -9.69 3.42
C LEU A 44 0.43 -10.39 4.61
N LYS A 45 -0.33 -10.66 5.69
CA LYS A 45 0.23 -11.29 6.89
C LYS A 45 0.86 -12.66 6.59
N ASN A 46 0.24 -13.44 5.71
CA ASN A 46 0.72 -14.78 5.38
C ASN A 46 1.97 -14.73 4.50
N ARG A 47 2.02 -13.83 3.49
CA ARG A 47 3.20 -13.64 2.64
C ARG A 47 4.40 -13.11 3.43
N LEU A 48 4.15 -12.22 4.38
CA LEU A 48 5.16 -11.65 5.27
C LEU A 48 5.49 -12.56 6.46
N LYS A 49 4.78 -13.70 6.61
CA LYS A 49 4.92 -14.65 7.73
C LYS A 49 4.80 -13.99 9.11
N LEU A 50 3.85 -13.07 9.24
CA LEU A 50 3.58 -12.34 10.47
C LEU A 50 2.36 -12.93 11.20
N ALA A 51 2.44 -12.95 12.53
CA ALA A 51 1.29 -13.20 13.37
C ALA A 51 0.24 -12.09 13.20
N SER A 52 -1.04 -12.43 13.22
CA SER A 52 -2.13 -11.48 12.94
C SER A 52 -2.13 -10.32 13.93
N ASP A 53 -1.94 -10.60 15.22
CA ASP A 53 -1.93 -9.60 16.29
C ASP A 53 -0.77 -8.62 16.15
N PHE A 54 0.42 -9.12 15.78
CA PHE A 54 1.57 -8.29 15.46
C PHE A 54 1.31 -7.41 14.23
N PHE A 55 0.76 -7.98 13.16
CA PHE A 55 0.44 -7.25 11.93
C PHE A 55 -0.50 -6.07 12.21
N PHE A 56 -1.60 -6.32 12.92
CA PHE A 56 -2.57 -5.28 13.24
C PHE A 56 -1.94 -4.16 14.09
N LYS A 57 -1.24 -4.52 15.17
CA LYS A 57 -0.64 -3.53 16.09
C LYS A 57 0.41 -2.67 15.40
N ARG A 58 1.30 -3.29 14.62
CA ARG A 58 2.48 -2.63 14.04
C ARG A 58 2.16 -1.88 12.76
N PHE A 59 1.40 -2.48 11.85
CA PHE A 59 1.31 -2.01 10.46
C PHE A 59 -0.06 -1.46 10.07
N THR A 60 -1.05 -1.44 10.97
CA THR A 60 -2.40 -0.97 10.61
C THR A 60 -2.99 0.04 11.58
N SER A 61 -3.83 0.93 11.05
CA SER A 61 -4.70 1.84 11.79
C SER A 61 -6.15 1.43 11.60
N GLN A 62 -6.95 1.51 12.66
CA GLN A 62 -8.39 1.29 12.59
C GLN A 62 -9.13 2.62 12.77
N HIS A 63 -10.12 2.86 11.93
CA HIS A 63 -11.02 4.00 12.03
C HIS A 63 -12.46 3.55 11.76
N LYS A 64 -13.43 4.32 12.23
CA LYS A 64 -14.85 4.03 11.98
C LYS A 64 -15.24 4.57 10.60
N GLY A 65 -15.85 3.73 9.78
CA GLY A 65 -16.40 4.14 8.49
C GLY A 65 -17.55 5.14 8.64
N PRO A 66 -17.74 6.06 7.67
CA PRO A 66 -18.62 7.21 7.81
C PRO A 66 -20.11 6.88 7.92
N GLU A 67 -20.59 5.79 7.31
CA GLU A 67 -22.03 5.48 7.28
C GLU A 67 -22.47 4.49 8.35
N LYS A 68 -21.75 3.38 8.51
CA LYS A 68 -22.19 2.22 9.31
C LYS A 68 -21.38 2.03 10.60
N GLY A 69 -20.39 2.89 10.85
CA GLY A 69 -19.49 2.77 12.00
C GLY A 69 -18.63 1.50 12.01
N LEU A 70 -18.61 0.74 10.91
CA LEU A 70 -17.83 -0.48 10.79
C LEU A 70 -16.33 -0.17 10.82
N PRO A 71 -15.51 -1.10 11.33
CA PRO A 71 -14.08 -0.91 11.38
C PRO A 71 -13.50 -0.95 9.96
N ASN A 72 -12.92 0.17 9.54
CA ASN A 72 -12.07 0.23 8.38
C ASN A 72 -10.62 0.13 8.85
N ILE A 73 -9.87 -0.75 8.18
CA ILE A 73 -8.45 -0.96 8.47
C ILE A 73 -7.65 -0.32 7.34
N SER A 74 -6.65 0.47 7.67
CA SER A 74 -5.69 1.05 6.71
C SER A 74 -4.27 0.69 7.09
N LEU A 75 -3.38 0.63 6.09
CA LEU A 75 -1.94 0.51 6.30
C LEU A 75 -1.39 1.77 6.97
N LYS A 76 -0.54 1.59 7.97
CA LYS A 76 0.26 2.65 8.56
C LYS A 76 1.53 2.82 7.74
N GLY A 77 1.71 4.01 7.19
CA GLY A 77 3.02 4.41 6.66
C GLY A 77 4.05 4.53 7.78
N ASP A 78 5.34 4.51 7.40
CA ASP A 78 6.42 4.75 8.35
C ASP A 78 6.30 6.14 9.02
N VAL A 79 6.79 6.24 10.26
CA VAL A 79 6.61 7.42 11.14
C VAL A 79 7.31 8.67 10.58
N SER A 80 8.40 8.50 9.83
CA SER A 80 9.21 9.62 9.33
C SER A 80 8.62 10.25 8.07
N GLU A 81 8.18 9.42 7.13
CA GLU A 81 7.88 9.85 5.77
C GLU A 81 6.56 9.30 5.22
N LEU A 82 5.79 8.55 5.99
CA LEU A 82 4.55 7.90 5.53
C LEU A 82 4.77 7.02 4.29
N LYS A 83 5.99 6.46 4.15
CA LYS A 83 6.33 5.45 3.13
C LYS A 83 5.63 4.13 3.45
N CYS A 84 5.36 3.33 2.43
CA CYS A 84 4.90 1.96 2.62
C CYS A 84 5.90 1.21 3.53
N PRO A 85 5.43 0.48 4.56
CA PRO A 85 6.30 -0.23 5.51
C PRO A 85 6.87 -1.55 4.94
N PHE A 86 6.56 -1.87 3.68
CA PHE A 86 6.98 -3.07 2.95
C PHE A 86 7.63 -2.70 1.62
#